data_AF-A0A368F2K3-F1
#
_entry.id   AF-A0A368F2K3-F1
#
_cell.length_a   1.000
_cell.length_b   1.000
_cell.length_c   1.000
_cell.angle_alpha   90.00
_cell.angle_beta   90.00
_cell.angle_gamma   90.00
#
_symmetry.space_group_name_H-M   'P 1'
#
loop_
_entity.id
_entity.type
_entity.pdbx_description
1 polymer ?
#
loop_
_entity_poly.entity_id
_entity_poly.type
_entity_poly.pdbx_seq_one_letter_code
_entity_poly.pdbx_strand_id
1 'polypeptide(L)'
;MVRQLTTAVAAVDDRISFMRVCEELDKKRIGYRSVEEEPHVGGLILHITDVSAVGDVRCAAFLRNMARCCLRLDSRARVIWPLECCMVNIPLVRDLSPYKKGRKTGVWVHEQTGISVGGPVDTIATSIIERLTRYSHIYETVNRFAKAYDVHYNKLCSVQAYTFHKLVIAYGRERDQQLIVSFRPRNTTNDRFNLNFGQVCSFLAV
;
A
#
# COMPACT_ATOMS: atom_id res chain seq x y z
N MET A 1 -24.85 -30.89 -12.81
CA MET A 1 -25.21 -29.85 -13.81
C MET A 1 -25.43 -28.47 -13.19
N VAL A 2 -26.32 -28.31 -12.19
CA VAL A 2 -26.61 -27.00 -11.55
C VAL A 2 -25.36 -26.28 -11.01
N ARG A 3 -24.47 -26.97 -10.28
CA ARG A 3 -23.23 -26.38 -9.74
C ARG A 3 -22.27 -25.84 -10.81
N GLN A 4 -22.15 -26.52 -11.96
CA GLN A 4 -21.27 -26.07 -13.04
C GLN A 4 -21.81 -24.79 -13.66
N LEU A 5 -23.14 -24.70 -13.82
CA LEU A 5 -23.81 -23.51 -14.33
C LEU A 5 -23.69 -22.32 -13.37
N THR A 6 -23.89 -22.54 -12.06
CA THR A 6 -23.69 -21.50 -11.04
C THR A 6 -22.26 -20.98 -10.99
N THR A 7 -21.28 -21.86 -11.20
CA THR A 7 -19.85 -21.49 -11.25
C THR A 7 -19.54 -20.68 -12.52
N ALA A 8 -20.11 -21.08 -13.66
CA ALA A 8 -19.95 -20.34 -14.91
C ALA A 8 -20.57 -18.94 -14.83
N VAL A 9 -21.77 -18.81 -14.27
CA VAL A 9 -22.45 -17.51 -14.05
C VAL A 9 -21.61 -16.62 -13.15
N ALA A 10 -21.09 -17.16 -12.04
CA ALA A 10 -20.22 -16.41 -11.15
C ALA A 10 -18.95 -15.88 -11.84
N ALA A 11 -18.30 -16.70 -12.67
CA ALA A 11 -17.11 -16.28 -13.41
C ALA A 11 -17.42 -15.17 -14.43
N VAL A 12 -18.62 -15.18 -15.03
CA VAL A 12 -19.09 -14.11 -15.91
C VAL A 12 -19.35 -12.82 -15.13
N ASP A 13 -20.01 -12.90 -13.97
CA ASP A 13 -20.26 -11.74 -13.10
C ASP A 13 -18.96 -11.08 -12.64
N ASP A 14 -17.96 -11.87 -12.28
CA ASP A 14 -16.63 -11.38 -11.91
C ASP A 14 -15.99 -10.59 -13.06
N ARG A 15 -16.03 -11.14 -14.29
CA ARG A 15 -15.51 -10.46 -15.49
C ARG A 15 -16.27 -9.17 -15.82
N ILE A 16 -17.60 -9.17 -15.71
CA ILE A 16 -18.43 -7.96 -15.90
C ILE A 16 -18.03 -6.89 -14.87
N SER A 17 -17.77 -7.28 -13.63
CA SER A 17 -17.35 -6.35 -12.59
C SER A 17 -16.00 -5.70 -12.91
N PHE A 18 -15.03 -6.46 -13.44
CA PHE A 18 -13.77 -5.89 -13.93
C PHE A 18 -13.96 -4.96 -15.13
N MET A 19 -14.84 -5.31 -16.08
CA MET A 19 -15.12 -4.43 -17.23
C MET A 19 -15.67 -3.07 -16.77
N ARG A 20 -16.57 -3.06 -15.80
CA ARG A 20 -17.09 -1.80 -15.21
C ARG A 20 -16.00 -1.00 -14.52
N VAL A 21 -15.08 -1.65 -13.81
CA VAL A 21 -13.92 -0.97 -13.20
C VAL A 21 -13.03 -0.36 -14.28
N CYS A 22 -12.74 -1.09 -15.37
CA CYS A 22 -11.98 -0.59 -16.51
C CYS A 22 -12.63 0.67 -17.12
N GLU A 23 -13.95 0.66 -17.34
CA GLU A 23 -14.68 1.84 -17.84
C GLU A 23 -14.53 3.07 -16.92
N GLU A 24 -14.55 2.87 -15.60
CA GLU A 24 -14.32 3.95 -14.64
C GLU A 24 -12.87 4.45 -14.62
N LEU A 25 -11.90 3.54 -14.77
CA LEU A 25 -10.49 3.90 -14.91
C LEU A 25 -10.26 4.72 -16.19
N ASP A 26 -10.89 4.35 -17.30
CA ASP A 26 -10.84 5.09 -18.56
C ASP A 26 -11.39 6.51 -18.40
N LYS A 27 -12.55 6.66 -17.75
CA LYS A 27 -13.15 7.98 -17.44
C LYS A 27 -12.21 8.86 -16.61
N LYS A 28 -11.46 8.25 -15.68
CA LYS A 28 -10.49 8.92 -14.81
C LYS A 28 -9.08 9.02 -15.43
N ARG A 29 -8.90 8.54 -16.67
CA ARG A 29 -7.61 8.51 -17.40
C ARG A 29 -6.50 7.76 -16.65
N ILE A 30 -6.86 6.69 -15.96
CA ILE A 30 -5.89 5.79 -15.32
C ILE A 30 -5.52 4.69 -16.31
N GLY A 31 -4.25 4.57 -16.62
CA GLY A 31 -3.73 3.48 -17.44
C GLY A 31 -3.71 2.16 -16.69
N TYR A 32 -4.16 1.10 -17.35
CA TYR A 32 -4.10 -0.27 -16.84
C TYR A 32 -3.72 -1.25 -17.96
N ARG A 33 -3.25 -2.43 -17.58
CA ARG A 33 -3.09 -3.59 -18.47
C ARG A 33 -4.36 -4.44 -18.41
N SER A 34 -4.66 -5.18 -19.48
CA SER A 34 -5.77 -6.12 -19.55
C SER A 34 -5.89 -7.00 -18.30
N VAL A 35 -7.12 -7.36 -17.95
CA VAL A 35 -7.41 -8.30 -16.86
C VAL A 35 -6.75 -9.63 -17.17
N GLU A 36 -5.91 -10.10 -16.26
CA GLU A 36 -5.19 -11.37 -16.37
C GLU A 36 -5.74 -12.37 -15.33
N GLU A 37 -5.61 -13.67 -15.63
CA GLU A 37 -5.86 -14.70 -14.63
C GLU A 37 -4.64 -14.83 -13.72
N GLU A 38 -4.88 -14.87 -12.42
CA GLU A 38 -3.81 -14.95 -11.45
C GLU A 38 -3.20 -16.37 -11.42
N PRO A 39 -1.90 -16.53 -11.70
CA PRO A 39 -1.31 -17.84 -11.97
C PRO A 39 -1.13 -18.73 -10.73
N HIS A 40 -1.10 -18.17 -9.50
CA HIS A 40 -0.74 -18.93 -8.29
C HIS A 40 -1.94 -19.27 -7.41
N VAL A 41 -2.82 -18.31 -7.17
CA VAL A 41 -3.95 -18.47 -6.23
C VAL A 41 -5.30 -18.58 -6.97
N GLY A 42 -5.30 -18.36 -8.28
CA GLY A 42 -6.49 -18.30 -9.12
C GLY A 42 -7.30 -17.02 -8.89
N GLY A 43 -8.14 -16.66 -9.86
CA GLY A 43 -8.92 -15.43 -9.85
C GLY A 43 -8.43 -14.42 -10.88
N LEU A 44 -8.94 -13.19 -10.80
CA LEU A 44 -8.66 -12.13 -11.77
C LEU A 44 -7.83 -11.03 -11.12
N ILE A 45 -6.86 -10.51 -11.88
CA ILE A 45 -5.99 -9.42 -11.47
C ILE A 45 -5.96 -8.34 -12.55
N LEU A 46 -6.06 -7.08 -12.11
CA LEU A 46 -5.92 -5.90 -12.95
C LEU A 46 -4.67 -5.14 -12.54
N HIS A 47 -3.77 -4.92 -13.49
CA HIS A 47 -2.54 -4.19 -13.25
C HIS A 47 -2.71 -2.72 -13.63
N ILE A 48 -2.51 -1.83 -12.66
CA ILE A 48 -2.50 -0.39 -12.88
C ILE A 48 -1.10 0.00 -13.35
N THR A 49 -1.01 0.62 -14.52
CA THR A 49 0.26 0.94 -15.21
C THR A 49 0.58 2.42 -15.15
N ASP A 50 -0.42 3.29 -15.20
CA ASP A 50 -0.21 4.73 -15.21
C ASP A 50 -1.29 5.47 -14.42
N VAL A 51 -0.85 6.26 -13.44
CA VAL A 51 -1.70 7.12 -12.61
C VAL A 51 -1.24 8.58 -12.68
N SER A 52 -0.33 8.90 -13.60
CA SER A 52 0.28 10.23 -13.73
C SER A 52 -0.71 11.31 -14.21
N ALA A 53 -1.74 10.91 -14.96
CA ALA A 53 -2.81 11.82 -15.40
C ALA A 53 -3.73 12.26 -14.25
N VAL A 54 -3.64 11.61 -13.09
CA VAL A 54 -4.41 11.96 -11.90
C VAL A 54 -3.68 13.07 -11.14
N GLY A 55 -4.13 14.31 -11.34
CA GLY A 55 -3.44 15.55 -10.91
C GLY A 55 -3.11 15.70 -9.42
N ASP A 56 -3.57 14.80 -8.56
CA ASP A 56 -3.29 14.82 -7.12
C ASP A 56 -2.07 13.97 -6.70
N VAL A 57 -1.54 13.10 -7.58
CA VAL A 57 -0.34 12.31 -7.28
C VAL A 57 0.92 13.13 -7.61
N ARG A 58 1.28 14.03 -6.69
CA ARG A 58 2.33 15.05 -6.92
C ARG A 58 3.77 14.55 -6.78
N CYS A 59 4.02 13.39 -6.15
CA CYS A 59 5.40 12.94 -5.89
C CYS A 59 5.95 12.09 -7.04
N ALA A 60 6.74 12.69 -7.93
CA ALA A 60 7.42 11.97 -9.02
C ALA A 60 8.37 10.85 -8.52
N ALA A 61 8.98 11.04 -7.34
CA ALA A 61 9.84 10.02 -6.73
C ALA A 61 9.06 8.79 -6.27
N PHE A 62 7.82 8.97 -5.80
CA PHE A 62 6.90 7.89 -5.45
C PHE A 62 6.51 7.07 -6.69
N LEU A 63 6.09 7.75 -7.77
CA LEU A 63 5.73 7.09 -9.02
C LEU A 63 6.88 6.29 -9.64
N ARG A 64 8.09 6.87 -9.68
CA ARG A 64 9.30 6.19 -10.19
C ARG A 64 9.65 4.94 -9.38
N ASN A 65 9.35 4.94 -8.10
CA ASN A 65 9.67 3.86 -7.18
C ASN A 65 8.51 2.87 -6.99
N MET A 66 7.36 3.10 -7.64
CA MET A 66 6.26 2.15 -7.70
C MET A 66 6.59 1.07 -8.74
N ALA A 67 6.89 -0.14 -8.30
CA ALA A 67 7.24 -1.25 -9.20
C ALA A 67 6.02 -2.01 -9.70
N ARG A 68 4.97 -2.14 -8.89
CA ARG A 68 3.74 -2.82 -9.25
C ARG A 68 2.58 -2.24 -8.47
N CYS A 69 1.48 -1.95 -9.15
CA CYS A 69 0.19 -1.66 -8.52
C CYS A 69 -0.85 -2.57 -9.17
N CYS A 70 -1.56 -3.36 -8.38
CA CYS A 70 -2.57 -4.27 -8.89
C CYS A 70 -3.79 -4.36 -7.98
N LEU A 71 -4.93 -4.50 -8.62
CA LEU A 71 -6.22 -4.73 -7.99
C LEU A 71 -6.57 -6.19 -8.17
N ARG A 72 -6.89 -6.88 -7.07
CA ARG A 72 -7.34 -8.28 -7.10
C ARG A 72 -8.81 -8.33 -6.71
N LEU A 73 -9.52 -9.34 -7.22
CA LEU A 73 -10.88 -9.65 -6.77
C LEU A 73 -10.83 -10.86 -5.84
N ASP A 74 -11.24 -10.66 -4.58
CA ASP A 74 -11.43 -11.79 -3.67
C ASP A 74 -12.76 -12.50 -3.99
N SER A 75 -12.65 -13.63 -4.69
CA SER A 75 -13.79 -14.45 -5.11
C SER A 75 -14.56 -15.10 -3.96
N ARG A 76 -13.97 -15.15 -2.75
CA ARG A 76 -14.61 -15.73 -1.55
C ARG A 76 -15.55 -14.74 -0.89
N ALA A 77 -15.17 -13.47 -0.88
CA ALA A 77 -15.96 -12.40 -0.28
C ALA A 77 -16.85 -11.67 -1.30
N ARG A 78 -16.52 -11.70 -2.61
CA ARG A 78 -17.19 -10.98 -3.74
C ARG A 78 -17.47 -9.50 -3.50
N VAL A 79 -16.93 -8.93 -2.43
CA VAL A 79 -17.27 -7.59 -1.93
C VAL A 79 -16.03 -6.76 -1.67
N ILE A 80 -14.83 -7.33 -1.80
CA ILE A 80 -13.57 -6.68 -1.41
C ILE A 80 -12.62 -6.71 -2.60
N TRP A 81 -12.24 -5.53 -3.06
CA TRP A 81 -11.17 -5.31 -4.04
C TRP A 81 -9.90 -4.85 -3.33
N PRO A 82 -9.01 -5.75 -2.87
CA PRO A 82 -7.73 -5.35 -2.30
C PRO A 82 -6.84 -4.68 -3.35
N LEU A 83 -6.27 -3.54 -2.98
CA LEU A 83 -5.25 -2.84 -3.75
C LEU A 83 -3.88 -3.23 -3.21
N GLU A 84 -3.07 -3.83 -4.06
CA GLU A 84 -1.69 -4.20 -3.76
C GLU A 84 -0.75 -3.22 -4.44
N CYS A 85 0.17 -2.65 -3.67
CA CYS A 85 1.19 -1.75 -4.18
C CYS A 85 2.56 -2.20 -3.70
N CYS A 86 3.47 -2.48 -4.65
CA CYS A 86 4.84 -2.83 -4.40
C CYS A 86 5.73 -1.63 -4.72
N MET A 87 6.49 -1.21 -3.72
CA MET A 87 7.41 -0.08 -3.80
C MET A 87 8.84 -0.59 -3.72
N VAL A 88 9.72 -0.07 -4.59
CA VAL A 88 11.16 -0.33 -4.59
C VAL A 88 11.92 0.90 -4.09
N ASN A 89 13.09 0.71 -3.49
CA ASN A 89 13.97 1.81 -3.05
C ASN A 89 13.27 2.79 -2.08
N ILE A 90 12.67 2.22 -1.05
CA ILE A 90 11.92 3.00 -0.07
C ILE A 90 12.87 3.83 0.80
N PRO A 91 12.50 5.09 1.12
CA PRO A 91 13.38 6.04 1.78
C PRO A 91 13.82 5.62 3.19
N LEU A 92 12.99 4.86 3.91
CA LEU A 92 13.33 4.34 5.23
C LEU A 92 13.43 2.82 5.21
N VAL A 93 14.57 2.31 5.65
CA VAL A 93 14.84 0.88 5.83
C VAL A 93 15.19 0.62 7.29
N ARG A 94 14.85 -0.56 7.80
CA ARG A 94 15.25 -0.99 9.14
C ARG A 94 16.77 -0.96 9.29
N ASP A 95 17.26 -0.32 10.35
CA ASP A 95 18.71 -0.18 10.55
C ASP A 95 19.42 -1.49 10.84
N LEU A 96 18.75 -2.37 11.58
CA LEU A 96 19.24 -3.67 12.00
C LEU A 96 18.84 -4.78 11.02
N SER A 97 18.57 -4.44 9.76
CA SER A 97 18.33 -5.46 8.74
C SER A 97 19.66 -6.17 8.42
N PRO A 98 19.78 -7.49 8.64
CA PRO A 98 20.98 -8.26 8.25
C PRO A 98 21.21 -8.27 6.72
N TYR A 99 20.27 -7.73 5.94
CA TYR A 99 20.29 -7.67 4.49
C TYR A 99 20.76 -6.33 3.91
N LYS A 100 21.42 -5.46 4.71
CA LYS A 100 21.89 -4.12 4.30
C LYS A 100 22.87 -4.07 3.12
N LYS A 101 23.39 -5.19 2.61
CA LYS A 101 24.25 -5.21 1.42
C LYS A 101 23.46 -5.43 0.13
N GLY A 102 23.15 -4.32 -0.55
CA GLY A 102 23.03 -4.28 -2.02
C GLY A 102 21.72 -4.77 -2.68
N ARG A 103 20.69 -5.15 -1.93
CA ARG A 103 19.42 -5.59 -2.51
C ARG A 103 18.37 -4.48 -2.49
N LYS A 104 17.75 -4.19 -3.65
CA LYS A 104 16.59 -3.29 -3.79
C LYS A 104 15.56 -3.70 -2.72
N THR A 105 15.43 -2.88 -1.67
CA THR A 105 14.54 -3.19 -0.55
C THR A 105 13.12 -2.87 -1.02
N GLY A 106 12.37 -3.92 -1.37
CA GLY A 106 10.96 -3.79 -1.72
C GLY A 106 10.10 -3.90 -0.47
N VAL A 107 9.17 -2.96 -0.25
CA VAL A 107 8.09 -3.17 0.73
C VAL A 107 6.81 -3.42 -0.05
N TRP A 108 6.18 -4.53 0.33
CA TRP A 108 4.84 -4.87 -0.09
C TRP A 108 3.85 -4.13 0.79
N VAL A 109 3.05 -3.27 0.18
CA VAL A 109 1.88 -2.66 0.81
C VAL A 109 0.69 -3.46 0.33
N HIS A 110 0.15 -4.28 1.23
CA HIS A 110 -1.10 -4.98 1.01
C HIS A 110 -2.14 -4.37 1.96
N GLU A 111 -3.09 -3.61 1.41
CA GLU A 111 -4.25 -3.17 2.18
C GLU A 111 -5.41 -4.14 1.97
N GLN A 112 -5.79 -4.82 3.05
CA GLN A 112 -6.97 -5.71 3.10
C GLN A 112 -8.29 -4.94 3.24
N THR A 113 -8.27 -3.61 3.41
CA THR A 113 -9.46 -2.78 3.44
C THR A 113 -10.03 -2.68 2.03
N GLY A 114 -10.74 -3.73 1.66
CA GLY A 114 -11.44 -3.85 0.39
C GLY A 114 -12.33 -2.66 0.13
N ILE A 115 -12.38 -2.28 -1.14
CA ILE A 115 -13.43 -1.38 -1.62
C ILE A 115 -14.73 -2.19 -1.62
N SER A 116 -15.67 -1.82 -0.76
CA SER A 116 -16.96 -2.52 -0.60
C SER A 116 -17.79 -2.43 -1.89
N VAL A 117 -18.17 -3.57 -2.45
CA VAL A 117 -19.01 -3.72 -3.66
C VAL A 117 -20.46 -3.24 -3.46
N GLY A 118 -20.84 -2.84 -2.23
CA GLY A 118 -22.14 -2.18 -1.98
C GLY A 118 -22.22 -0.73 -2.44
N GLY A 119 -21.09 -0.10 -2.82
CA GLY A 119 -21.04 1.24 -3.40
C GLY A 119 -20.99 1.19 -4.93
N PRO A 120 -21.38 2.28 -5.63
CA PRO A 120 -21.28 2.33 -7.09
C PRO A 120 -19.81 2.18 -7.54
N VAL A 121 -19.58 1.59 -8.72
CA VAL A 121 -18.24 1.19 -9.21
C VAL A 121 -17.30 2.40 -9.40
N ASP A 122 -17.86 3.58 -9.60
CA ASP A 122 -17.20 4.90 -9.57
C ASP A 122 -16.42 5.16 -8.27
N THR A 123 -16.87 4.60 -7.15
CA THR A 123 -16.16 4.68 -5.87
C THR A 123 -14.85 3.91 -5.89
N ILE A 124 -14.70 2.86 -6.72
CA ILE A 124 -13.48 2.05 -6.81
C ILE A 124 -12.33 2.88 -7.38
N ALA A 125 -12.52 3.48 -8.55
CA ALA A 125 -11.50 4.31 -9.19
C ALA A 125 -11.13 5.51 -8.29
N THR A 126 -12.12 6.16 -7.70
CA THR A 126 -11.91 7.27 -6.76
C THR A 126 -11.12 6.83 -5.53
N SER A 127 -11.45 5.67 -4.96
CA SER A 127 -10.77 5.13 -3.77
C SER A 127 -9.34 4.64 -4.07
N ILE A 128 -9.04 4.21 -5.29
CA ILE A 128 -7.68 3.93 -5.74
C ILE A 128 -6.87 5.23 -5.79
N ILE A 129 -7.42 6.27 -6.41
CA ILE A 129 -6.79 7.60 -6.49
C ILE A 129 -6.48 8.14 -5.10
N GLU A 130 -7.46 8.16 -4.21
CA GLU A 130 -7.30 8.66 -2.84
C GLU A 130 -6.19 7.93 -2.08
N ARG A 131 -6.11 6.61 -2.22
CA ARG A 131 -5.05 5.80 -1.60
C ARG A 131 -3.67 6.12 -2.17
N LEU A 132 -3.55 6.21 -3.50
CA LEU A 132 -2.27 6.53 -4.15
C LEU A 132 -1.79 7.94 -3.81
N THR A 133 -2.70 8.92 -3.79
CA THR A 133 -2.42 10.30 -3.35
C THR A 133 -1.93 10.31 -1.91
N ARG A 134 -2.60 9.57 -1.01
CA ARG A 134 -2.17 9.43 0.39
C ARG A 134 -0.78 8.81 0.52
N TYR A 135 -0.50 7.73 -0.21
CA TYR A 135 0.82 7.12 -0.21
C TYR A 135 1.89 8.06 -0.76
N SER A 136 1.59 8.82 -1.80
CA SER A 136 2.46 9.86 -2.34
C SER A 136 2.80 10.92 -1.30
N HIS A 137 1.81 11.41 -0.54
CA HIS A 137 2.04 12.41 0.51
C HIS A 137 2.89 11.89 1.68
N ILE A 138 2.59 10.66 2.15
CA ILE A 138 3.39 10.00 3.18
C ILE A 138 4.81 9.77 2.68
N TYR A 139 4.96 9.31 1.43
CA TYR A 139 6.27 9.06 0.82
C TYR A 139 7.14 10.31 0.79
N GLU A 140 6.58 11.46 0.43
CA GLU A 140 7.31 12.73 0.43
C GLU A 140 7.78 13.12 1.84
N THR A 141 6.88 13.04 2.81
CA THR A 141 7.18 13.36 4.22
C THR A 141 8.28 12.46 4.77
N VAL A 142 8.18 11.16 4.51
CA VAL A 142 9.14 10.16 4.95
C VAL A 142 10.48 10.32 4.24
N ASN A 143 10.49 10.68 2.96
CA ASN A 143 11.72 10.94 2.21
C ASN A 143 12.49 12.16 2.76
N ARG A 144 11.77 13.21 3.20
CA ARG A 144 12.39 14.35 3.90
C ARG A 144 12.95 13.92 5.27
N PHE A 145 12.19 13.14 6.03
CA PHE A 145 12.63 12.61 7.31
C PHE A 145 13.86 11.70 7.17
N ALA A 146 13.91 10.81 6.18
CA ALA A 146 15.04 9.91 5.94
C ALA A 146 16.35 10.68 5.74
N LYS A 147 16.32 11.76 4.93
CA LYS A 147 17.49 12.63 4.74
C LYS A 147 17.95 13.28 6.04
N ALA A 148 17.02 13.78 6.86
CA ALA A 148 17.35 14.36 8.16
C ALA A 148 17.85 13.29 9.15
N TYR A 149 17.29 12.09 9.07
CA TYR A 149 17.64 10.95 9.91
C TYR A 149 19.09 10.53 9.70
N ASP A 150 19.52 10.38 8.45
CA ASP A 150 20.89 9.98 8.10
C ASP A 150 21.95 11.00 8.56
N VAL A 151 21.60 12.30 8.56
CA VAL A 151 22.53 13.36 8.93
C VAL A 151 22.59 13.58 10.45
N HIS A 152 21.45 13.55 11.15
CA HIS A 152 21.36 14.01 12.54
C HIS A 152 20.87 12.97 13.54
N TYR A 153 19.92 12.11 13.17
CA TYR A 153 19.19 11.29 14.15
C TYR A 153 19.62 9.84 14.22
N ASN A 154 20.39 9.32 13.26
CA ASN A 154 20.89 7.94 13.26
C ASN A 154 21.69 7.57 14.52
N LYS A 155 22.34 8.54 15.17
CA LYS A 155 23.05 8.36 16.44
C LYS A 155 22.09 8.33 17.63
N LEU A 156 20.94 9.00 17.55
CA LEU A 156 20.01 9.24 18.66
C LEU A 156 18.79 8.33 18.66
N CYS A 157 18.40 7.74 17.54
CA CYS A 157 17.33 6.74 17.44
C CYS A 157 17.62 5.74 16.31
N SER A 158 16.96 4.59 16.35
CA SER A 158 17.05 3.55 15.31
C SER A 158 15.67 3.23 14.74
N VAL A 159 15.57 3.16 13.41
CA VAL A 159 14.36 2.75 12.71
C VAL A 159 14.24 1.22 12.76
N GLN A 160 13.20 0.74 13.46
CA GLN A 160 12.91 -0.69 13.61
C GLN A 160 12.03 -1.23 12.49
N ALA A 161 11.03 -0.46 12.08
CA ALA A 161 10.14 -0.86 10.99
C ALA A 161 9.47 0.37 10.36
N TYR A 162 9.25 0.32 9.06
CA TYR A 162 8.48 1.32 8.34
C TYR A 162 7.52 0.64 7.37
N THR A 163 6.26 1.07 7.41
CA THR A 163 5.23 0.81 6.40
C THR A 163 4.48 2.11 6.13
N PHE A 164 3.66 2.14 5.08
CA PHE A 164 2.83 3.31 4.78
C PHE A 164 1.72 3.57 5.82
N HIS A 165 1.52 2.66 6.80
CA HIS A 165 0.55 2.83 7.89
C HIS A 165 1.20 3.05 9.25
N LYS A 166 2.47 2.67 9.43
CA LYS A 166 3.17 2.86 10.70
C LYS A 166 4.67 3.01 10.53
N LEU A 167 5.26 3.85 11.38
CA LEU A 167 6.70 3.98 11.57
C LEU A 167 7.03 3.61 13.02
N VAL A 168 8.03 2.77 13.21
CA VAL A 168 8.48 2.28 14.50
C VAL A 168 9.93 2.67 14.71
N ILE A 169 10.18 3.46 15.76
CA ILE A 169 11.49 4.01 16.11
C ILE A 169 11.84 3.54 17.52
N ALA A 170 13.05 3.00 17.70
CA ALA A 170 13.64 2.77 19.00
C ALA A 170 14.51 3.96 19.40
N TYR A 171 14.38 4.43 20.63
CA TYR A 171 15.13 5.55 21.20
C TYR A 171 15.53 5.22 22.65
N GLY A 172 16.23 6.15 23.31
CA GLY A 172 16.82 5.90 24.63
C GLY A 172 18.27 5.45 24.56
N ARG A 173 18.96 5.49 25.71
CA ARG A 173 20.39 5.20 25.85
C ARG A 173 20.73 3.77 25.42
N GLU A 174 19.88 2.82 25.80
CA GLU A 174 20.01 1.39 25.49
C GLU A 174 19.10 0.95 24.33
N ARG A 175 18.46 1.90 23.61
CA ARG A 175 17.43 1.61 22.60
C ARG A 175 16.22 0.83 23.13
N ASP A 176 15.96 0.96 24.43
CA ASP A 176 14.93 0.24 25.18
C ASP A 176 13.55 0.93 25.12
N GLN A 177 13.48 2.16 24.64
CA GLN A 177 12.23 2.90 24.46
C GLN A 177 11.78 2.85 23.00
N GLN A 178 10.47 2.81 22.76
CA GLN A 178 9.91 2.69 21.42
C GLN A 178 8.78 3.68 21.19
N LEU A 179 8.86 4.34 20.03
CA LEU A 179 7.85 5.22 19.48
C LEU A 179 7.21 4.53 18.27
N ILE A 180 5.90 4.37 18.32
CA ILE A 180 5.10 3.89 17.19
C ILE A 180 4.26 5.07 16.70
N VAL A 181 4.60 5.57 15.52
CA VAL A 181 3.80 6.55 14.80
C VAL A 181 2.87 5.79 13.87
N SER A 182 1.55 5.93 14.06
CA SER A 182 0.54 5.30 13.19
C SER A 182 -0.15 6.36 12.34
N PHE A 183 -0.18 6.12 11.04
CA PHE A 183 -0.81 6.95 10.03
C PHE A 183 -2.24 6.44 9.80
N ARG A 184 -3.24 7.09 10.41
CA ARG A 184 -4.66 6.84 10.12
C ARG A 184 -5.33 8.11 9.60
N PRO A 185 -5.05 8.49 8.34
CA PRO A 185 -5.76 9.59 7.71
C PRO A 185 -7.23 9.19 7.53
N ARG A 186 -8.11 9.78 8.35
CA ARG A 186 -9.57 9.57 8.27
C ARG A 186 -10.21 10.43 7.17
N ASN A 187 -9.61 11.56 6.81
CA ASN A 187 -10.07 12.49 5.77
C ASN A 187 -8.89 13.32 5.23
N THR A 188 -9.00 13.78 3.98
CA THR A 188 -8.05 14.66 3.26
C THR A 188 -7.72 15.98 3.97
N THR A 189 -8.49 16.36 5.00
CA THR A 189 -8.34 17.61 5.76
C THR A 189 -7.92 17.42 7.22
N ASN A 190 -7.77 16.18 7.71
CA ASN A 190 -7.46 15.91 9.12
C ASN A 190 -6.45 14.76 9.24
N ASP A 191 -5.22 15.05 8.82
CA ASP A 191 -4.07 14.16 8.98
C ASP A 191 -3.67 14.08 10.45
N ARG A 192 -4.33 13.18 11.19
CA ARG A 192 -3.98 12.88 12.58
C ARG A 192 -2.96 11.75 12.62
N PHE A 193 -1.79 12.07 13.16
CA PHE A 193 -0.77 11.08 13.52
C PHE A 193 -1.06 10.60 14.94
N ASN A 194 -1.21 9.28 15.12
CA ASN A 194 -1.29 8.71 16.46
C ASN A 194 0.11 8.31 16.91
N LEU A 195 0.56 8.90 18.01
CA LEU A 195 1.86 8.62 18.61
C LEU A 195 1.64 7.72 19.83
N ASN A 196 2.19 6.52 19.80
CA ASN A 196 2.19 5.62 20.94
C ASN A 196 3.63 5.46 21.44
N PHE A 197 3.82 5.69 22.74
CA PHE A 197 5.10 5.51 23.41
C PHE A 197 5.02 4.24 24.26
N GLY A 198 6.06 3.43 24.20
CA GLY A 198 6.18 2.21 24.98
C GLY A 198 7.64 1.88 25.28
N GLN A 199 7.84 0.86 26.11
CA GLN A 199 9.16 0.32 26.39
C GLN A 199 9.26 -1.07 25.76
N VAL A 200 10.35 -1.34 25.05
CA VAL A 200 10.64 -2.66 24.49
C VAL A 200 11.36 -3.44 25.59
N CYS A 201 10.61 -4.27 26.30
CA CYS A 201 11.22 -5.33 27.09
C CYS A 201 11.74 -6.39 26.11
N SER A 202 13.01 -6.28 25.72
CA SER A 202 13.72 -7.38 25.08
C SER A 202 13.90 -8.49 26.10
N PHE A 203 12.93 -9.39 26.20
CA PHE A 203 13.16 -10.72 26.77
C PHE A 203 14.07 -11.46 25.79
N LEU A 204 15.34 -11.61 26.18
CA LEU A 204 16.19 -12.68 25.67
C LEU A 204 15.50 -14.00 26.01
N ALA A 205 14.87 -14.62 25.01
CA ALA A 205 14.60 -16.04 25.06
C ALA A 205 15.97 -16.74 24.96
N VAL A 206 16.43 -17.24 26.09
CA VAL A 206 17.56 -18.18 26.22
C VAL A 206 17.17 -19.50 25.56
#